data_AF-A0A0R2PKK8-F1
#
_entry.id   AF-A0A0R2PKK8-F1
#
_cell.length_a   1.000
_cell.length_b   1.000
_cell.length_c   1.000
_cell.angle_alpha   90.00
_cell.angle_beta   90.00
_cell.angle_gamma   90.00
#
_symmetry.space_group_name_H-M   'P 1'
#
loop_
_entity.id
_entity.type
_entity.pdbx_description
1 polymer ?
#
loop_
_entity_poly.entity_id
_entity_poly.type
_entity_poly.pdbx_seq_one_letter_code
_entity_poly.pdbx_strand_id
1 'polypeptide(L)'
;MNKEGAIAGMVTGLVFTSSYIIYYKFLNPAFDNASFWIGSISPEGIGFIGMLMNFFIAIIISRFYPKPPKVVSDMVTLIRQP
;
A
#
# COMPACT_ATOMS: atom_id res chain seq x y z
N MET A 1 -5.03 2.78 13.41
CA MET A 1 -4.44 3.28 12.16
C MET A 1 -4.99 4.68 11.92
N ASN A 2 -4.12 5.64 11.68
CA ASN A 2 -4.52 7.05 11.53
C ASN A 2 -4.72 7.34 10.04
N LYS A 3 -5.49 8.39 9.72
CA LYS A 3 -5.76 8.78 8.33
C LYS A 3 -4.46 8.92 7.52
N GLU A 4 -3.48 9.62 8.07
CA GLU A 4 -2.18 9.85 7.43
C GLU A 4 -1.41 8.55 7.17
N GLY A 5 -1.43 7.61 8.13
CA GLY A 5 -0.80 6.30 7.94
C GLY A 5 -1.46 5.47 6.85
N ALA A 6 -2.80 5.45 6.82
CA ALA A 6 -3.54 4.73 5.78
C ALA A 6 -3.27 5.31 4.38
N ILE A 7 -3.28 6.64 4.24
CA ILE A 7 -3.01 7.31 2.96
C ILE A 7 -1.58 7.05 2.51
N ALA A 8 -0.60 7.21 3.39
CA ALA A 8 0.79 7.02 3.04
C ALA A 8 1.09 5.57 2.64
N GLY A 9 0.51 4.59 3.33
CA GLY A 9 0.58 3.18 2.95
C GLY A 9 -0.06 2.90 1.58
N MET A 10 -1.26 3.42 1.34
CA MET A 10 -1.96 3.30 0.04
C MET A 10 -1.13 3.86 -1.11
N VAL A 11 -0.60 5.07 -0.96
CA VAL A 11 0.23 5.71 -2.00
C VAL A 11 1.49 4.90 -2.25
N THR A 12 2.22 4.50 -1.21
CA THR A 12 3.46 3.73 -1.40
C THR A 12 3.22 2.34 -1.98
N GLY A 13 2.20 1.62 -1.51
CA GLY A 13 1.81 0.33 -2.06
C GLY A 13 1.41 0.42 -3.53
N LEU A 14 0.51 1.34 -3.88
CA LEU A 14 0.07 1.51 -5.27
C LEU A 14 1.22 1.94 -6.17
N VAL A 15 2.00 2.95 -5.78
CA VAL A 15 3.14 3.42 -6.58
C VAL A 15 4.17 2.31 -6.78
N PHE A 16 4.49 1.53 -5.75
CA PHE A 16 5.41 0.40 -5.87
C PHE A 16 4.90 -0.65 -6.86
N THR A 17 3.64 -1.06 -6.70
CA THR A 17 3.02 -2.10 -7.54
C THR A 17 2.90 -1.64 -8.98
N SER A 18 2.41 -0.42 -9.20
CA SER A 18 2.26 0.18 -10.53
C SER A 18 3.61 0.41 -11.20
N SER A 19 4.63 0.89 -10.48
CA SER A 19 5.97 1.09 -11.05
C SER A 19 6.58 -0.22 -11.54
N TYR A 20 6.43 -1.30 -10.78
CA TYR A 20 6.93 -2.62 -11.18
C TYR A 20 6.21 -3.15 -12.43
N ILE A 21 4.89 -3.04 -12.47
CA ILE A 21 4.09 -3.45 -13.65
C ILE A 21 4.49 -2.62 -14.88
N ILE A 22 4.59 -1.30 -14.73
CA ILE A 22 4.95 -0.41 -15.85
C ILE A 22 6.35 -0.72 -16.38
N TYR A 23 7.32 -0.98 -15.49
CA TYR A 23 8.69 -1.28 -15.86
C TYR A 23 8.82 -2.55 -16.73
N TYR A 24 8.23 -3.66 -16.29
CA TYR A 24 8.33 -4.92 -17.03
C TYR A 24 7.37 -5.00 -18.22
N LYS A 25 6.15 -4.47 -18.10
CA LYS A 25 5.09 -4.68 -19.09
C LYS A 25 5.05 -3.62 -20.19
N PHE A 26 5.49 -2.39 -19.92
CA PHE A 26 5.43 -1.28 -20.88
C PHE A 26 6.80 -0.80 -21.36
N LEU A 27 7.78 -0.68 -20.46
CA LEU A 27 9.10 -0.14 -20.82
C LEU A 27 10.02 -1.20 -21.44
N ASN A 28 10.00 -2.42 -20.91
CA ASN A 28 10.91 -3.49 -21.33
C ASN A 28 10.20 -4.84 -21.51
N PRO A 29 9.25 -4.96 -22.45
CA PRO A 29 8.56 -6.23 -22.71
C PRO A 29 9.51 -7.36 -23.16
N ALA A 30 10.70 -7.03 -23.69
CA ALA A 30 11.74 -8.01 -24.02
C ALA A 30 12.38 -8.68 -22.78
N PHE A 31 12.30 -8.04 -21.61
CA PHE A 31 12.80 -8.54 -20.33
C PHE A 31 11.70 -9.19 -19.48
N ASP A 32 10.50 -9.41 -20.04
CA ASP A 32 9.44 -10.22 -19.43
C ASP A 32 9.76 -11.73 -19.53
N ASN A 33 10.95 -12.09 -19.04
CA ASN A 33 11.45 -13.45 -18.97
C ASN A 33 11.76 -13.78 -17.52
N ALA A 34 11.45 -15.01 -17.10
CA ALA A 34 11.61 -15.47 -15.72
C ALA A 34 13.03 -15.28 -15.14
N SER A 35 14.05 -15.16 -16.01
CA SER A 35 15.44 -14.91 -15.63
C SER A 35 15.74 -13.47 -15.17
N PHE A 36 14.92 -12.48 -15.52
CA PHE A 36 15.12 -11.07 -15.18
C PHE A 36 14.10 -10.53 -14.16
N TRP A 37 13.12 -11.34 -13.77
CA TRP A 37 12.24 -11.02 -12.66
C TRP A 37 13.02 -11.01 -11.34
N ILE A 38 12.76 -10.04 -10.47
CA ILE A 38 13.34 -10.04 -9.12
C ILE A 38 12.78 -11.27 -8.38
N GLY A 39 13.61 -12.29 -8.21
CA GLY A 39 13.25 -13.52 -7.49
C GLY A 39 12.22 -14.42 -8.19
N SER A 40 12.14 -14.41 -9.53
CA SER A 40 11.19 -15.22 -10.31
C SER A 40 9.70 -14.88 -10.08
N ILE A 41 9.41 -13.68 -9.57
CA ILE A 41 8.04 -13.23 -9.30
C ILE A 41 7.49 -12.53 -10.53
N SER A 42 6.43 -13.09 -11.11
CA SER A 42 5.77 -12.50 -12.27
C SER A 42 5.25 -11.09 -11.92
N PRO A 43 5.21 -10.16 -12.89
CA PRO A 43 4.65 -8.83 -12.71
C PRO A 43 3.20 -8.84 -12.20
N GLU A 44 2.41 -9.88 -12.49
CA GLU A 44 1.06 -10.04 -11.96
C GLU A 44 1.05 -10.36 -10.45
N GLY A 45 2.06 -11.06 -9.94
CA GLY A 45 2.14 -11.51 -8.55
C GLY A 45 2.76 -10.51 -7.58
N ILE A 46 3.41 -9.45 -8.07
CA ILE A 46 4.10 -8.45 -7.24
C ILE A 46 3.14 -7.70 -6.30
N GLY A 47 1.84 -7.70 -6.59
CA GLY A 47 0.79 -7.10 -5.77
C GLY A 47 0.78 -7.59 -4.32
N PHE A 48 1.15 -8.85 -4.07
CA PHE A 48 1.28 -9.37 -2.71
C PHE A 48 2.40 -8.67 -1.92
N ILE A 49 3.55 -8.45 -2.56
CA ILE A 49 4.67 -7.70 -1.96
C ILE A 49 4.30 -6.23 -1.79
N GLY A 50 3.62 -5.63 -2.78
CA GLY A 50 3.11 -4.27 -2.70
C GLY A 50 2.14 -4.08 -1.52
N MET A 51 1.30 -5.07 -1.24
CA MET A 51 0.40 -5.08 -0.09
C MET A 51 1.17 -5.19 1.24
N LEU A 52 2.17 -6.08 1.34
CA LEU A 52 3.01 -6.18 2.54
C LEU A 52 3.72 -4.85 2.84
N MET A 53 4.27 -4.21 1.82
CA MET A 53 4.89 -2.88 1.94
C MET A 53 3.88 -1.80 2.34
N ASN A 54 2.67 -1.82 1.77
CA ASN A 54 1.58 -0.91 2.14
C ASN A 54 1.27 -0.98 3.63
N PHE A 55 1.03 -2.19 4.16
CA PHE A 55 0.73 -2.38 5.58
C PHE A 55 1.91 -1.99 6.46
N PHE A 56 3.13 -2.34 6.07
CA PHE A 56 4.34 -1.98 6.82
C PHE A 56 4.48 -0.45 6.96
N ILE A 57 4.36 0.28 5.86
CA ILE A 57 4.45 1.74 5.84
C ILE A 57 3.26 2.37 6.58
N ALA A 58 2.06 1.84 6.38
CA ALA A 58 0.87 2.32 7.07
C ALA A 58 1.00 2.22 8.60
N ILE A 59 1.53 1.10 9.09
CA ILE A 59 1.76 0.88 10.52
C ILE A 59 2.82 1.83 11.04
N ILE A 60 3.97 1.95 10.35
CA ILE A 60 5.06 2.84 10.75
C ILE A 60 4.57 4.29 10.85
N ILE A 61 3.96 4.81 9.78
CA ILE A 61 3.52 6.20 9.73
C ILE A 61 2.37 6.44 10.72
N SER A 62 1.47 5.47 10.90
CA SER A 62 0.43 5.58 11.92
C SER A 62 0.96 5.67 13.36
N ARG A 63 2.20 5.23 13.61
CA ARG A 63 2.85 5.34 14.92
C ARG A 63 3.52 6.70 15.14
N PHE A 64 3.90 7.38 14.07
CA PHE A 64 4.53 8.71 14.12
C PHE A 64 3.50 9.85 14.14
N TYR A 65 2.31 9.66 13.57
CA TYR A 65 1.29 10.71 13.48
C TYR A 65 0.27 10.67 14.63
N PRO A 66 -0.37 11.80 14.97
CA PRO A 66 -1.37 11.88 16.04
C PRO A 66 -2.58 10.98 15.77
N LYS A 67 -3.18 10.50 16.87
CA LYS A 67 -4.38 9.64 16.85
C LYS A 67 -5.54 10.31 16.11
N PRO A 68 -6.50 9.53 15.58
CA PRO A 68 -7.65 10.05 14.85
C PRO A 68 -8.41 11.13 15.63
N PRO A 69 -8.99 12.16 14.97
CA PRO A 69 -9.71 13.24 15.63
C PRO A 69 -10.87 12.73 16.49
N LYS A 70 -11.04 13.30 17.70
CA LYS A 70 -12.12 12.92 18.64
C LYS A 70 -13.52 13.02 18.03
N VAL A 71 -13.75 14.02 17.18
CA VAL A 71 -15.02 14.21 16.45
C VAL A 71 -15.47 12.94 15.72
N VAL A 72 -14.54 12.21 15.10
CA VAL A 72 -14.87 10.95 14.39
C VAL A 72 -15.25 9.85 15.38
N SER A 73 -14.59 9.79 16.53
CA SER A 73 -14.94 8.86 17.61
C SER A 73 -16.30 9.19 18.24
N ASP A 74 -16.61 10.48 18.40
CA ASP A 74 -17.85 10.96 18.99
C ASP A 74 -19.03 10.68 18.04
N MET A 75 -18.86 10.87 16.72
CA MET A 75 -19.84 10.47 15.70
C MET A 75 -20.12 8.97 15.72
N VAL A 76 -19.08 8.14 15.84
CA VAL A 76 -19.25 6.67 15.96
C VAL A 76 -19.98 6.31 17.25
N THR A 77 -19.73 7.04 18.34
CA THR A 77 -20.39 6.81 19.64
C THR A 77 -21.86 7.21 19.59
N LEU A 78 -22.18 8.31 18.88
CA LEU A 78 -23.56 8.77 18.65
C LEU A 78 -24.36 7.77 17.81
N ILE A 79 -23.77 7.20 16.75
CA ILE A 79 -24.42 6.15 15.92
C ILE A 79 -24.60 4.84 16.70
N ARG A 80 -23.76 4.59 17.71
CA ARG A 80 -23.83 3.39 18.57
C ARG A 80 -24.79 3.54 19.75
N GLN A 81 -25.36 4.72 19.98
CA GLN A 81 -26.47 4.88 20.91
C GLN A 81 -27.77 4.39 20.26
N PRO A 82 -28.67 3.73 21.01
CA PRO A 82 -29.87 3.11 20.47
C PRO A 82 -30.85 4.12 19.87
#